data_AF-A0A7J7URT9-F1
#
_entry.id   AF-A0A7J7URT9-F1
#
_cell.length_a   1.000
_cell.length_b   1.000
_cell.length_c   1.000
_cell.angle_alpha   90.00
_cell.angle_beta   90.00
_cell.angle_gamma   90.00
#
_symmetry.space_group_name_H-M   'P 1'
#
loop_
_entity.id
_entity.type
_entity.pdbx_description
1 polymer ?
#
loop_
_entity_poly.entity_id
_entity_poly.type
_entity_poly.pdbx_seq_one_letter_code
_entity_poly.pdbx_strand_id
1 'polypeptide(L)'
;MASLLAKDAYLQSLASKICARPSPEPHQRKSGGKAQGSEAAGPPKKKRKRAQKKPREQREKAVESKAQALGEKPRAASQARKPLAAKQERASGSSGVPADGRATESDSLFALDVLRQRLHEKIQEARGQGGTKELSPAALEKRRRRKQERDRKKRKRRELRAKEKAAKAAGPVEAAEPAPEAPGQEAQGQAGLLFNKVEVGGEEPAGKAQRRKEKRQKLKGNLPPLTGKNYRQLLERLQARQERLEALREQDAGQARALESKMQWTTALYRAEGVRVRDDERLLQAALKRKEKRRAQRQRRWEKRTAHVVEKMQRRQEHRRQNLRRKKAAKAERRLEKARKKGRVLPQDLERAGLA
;
A
#
# COMPACT_ATOMS: atom_id res chain seq x y z
N MET A 1 25.98 -6.70 59.39
CA MET A 1 24.55 -6.87 59.04
C MET A 1 24.00 -5.58 58.44
N ALA A 2 23.90 -5.46 57.11
CA ALA A 2 23.15 -4.34 56.52
C ALA A 2 21.64 -4.64 56.68
N SER A 3 20.96 -3.85 57.51
CA SER A 3 19.68 -4.22 58.11
C SER A 3 18.53 -4.36 57.11
N LEU A 4 17.58 -5.24 57.41
CA LEU A 4 16.36 -5.43 56.61
C LEU A 4 15.56 -4.12 56.48
N LEU A 5 15.56 -3.30 57.53
CA LEU A 5 14.98 -1.96 57.57
C LEU A 5 15.44 -1.06 56.41
N ALA A 6 16.70 -1.12 55.99
CA ALA A 6 17.20 -0.35 54.85
C ALA A 6 16.64 -0.85 53.50
N LYS A 7 16.34 -2.15 53.40
CA LYS A 7 15.69 -2.75 52.21
C LYS A 7 14.20 -2.42 52.18
N ASP A 8 13.51 -2.48 53.32
CA ASP A 8 12.10 -2.09 53.41
C ASP A 8 11.90 -0.59 53.16
N ALA A 9 12.75 0.28 53.73
CA ALA A 9 12.72 1.72 53.41
C ALA A 9 12.92 1.98 51.91
N TYR A 10 13.83 1.25 51.26
CA TYR A 10 13.99 1.32 49.80
C TYR A 10 12.73 0.86 49.06
N LEU A 11 12.14 -0.28 49.42
CA LEU A 11 10.93 -0.82 48.79
C LEU A 11 9.70 0.09 49.00
N GLN A 12 9.55 0.69 50.19
CA GLN A 12 8.51 1.69 50.47
C GLN A 12 8.72 2.98 49.65
N SER A 13 9.97 3.43 49.48
CA SER A 13 10.31 4.56 48.60
C SER A 13 10.05 4.25 47.11
N LEU A 14 10.14 2.98 46.71
CA LEU A 14 9.85 2.52 45.35
C LEU A 14 8.34 2.41 45.12
N ALA A 15 7.62 1.80 46.07
CA ALA A 15 6.17 1.67 46.04
C ALA A 15 5.48 3.04 46.00
N SER A 16 5.89 3.97 46.86
CA SER A 16 5.39 5.37 46.82
C SER A 16 5.68 6.04 45.47
N LYS A 17 6.88 5.91 44.87
CA LYS A 17 7.18 6.47 43.53
C LYS A 17 6.41 5.82 42.37
N ILE A 18 5.88 4.61 42.55
CA ILE A 18 5.06 3.91 41.55
C ILE A 18 3.58 4.26 41.73
N CYS A 19 3.06 4.20 42.97
CA CYS A 19 1.66 4.41 43.30
C CYS A 19 1.27 5.90 43.37
N ALA A 20 2.16 6.79 43.83
CA ALA A 20 1.94 8.24 43.83
C ALA A 20 2.24 8.91 42.48
N ARG A 21 2.10 8.18 41.37
CA ARG A 21 1.85 8.80 40.08
C ARG A 21 0.36 9.15 40.02
N PRO A 22 -0.04 10.43 40.13
CA PRO A 22 -1.43 10.78 39.84
C PRO A 22 -1.74 10.37 38.41
N SER A 23 -2.77 9.54 38.24
CA SER A 23 -3.41 9.41 36.94
C SER A 23 -3.86 10.80 36.51
N PRO A 24 -3.58 11.26 35.28
CA PRO A 24 -4.04 12.58 34.84
C PRO A 24 -5.57 12.63 34.95
N GLU A 25 -6.08 13.50 35.82
CA GLU A 25 -7.50 13.50 36.16
C GLU A 25 -8.38 13.68 34.91
N PRO A 26 -9.56 13.03 34.85
CA PRO A 26 -10.56 13.32 33.83
C PRO A 26 -11.14 14.72 34.07
N HIS A 27 -10.45 15.71 33.49
CA HIS A 27 -10.67 17.16 33.61
C HIS A 27 -12.13 17.52 33.90
N GLN A 28 -12.44 17.83 35.16
CA GLN A 28 -13.81 18.06 35.58
C GLN A 28 -14.42 19.23 34.79
N ARG A 29 -15.63 19.03 34.27
CA ARG A 29 -16.44 20.12 33.73
C ARG A 29 -17.01 20.88 34.91
N LYS A 30 -16.77 22.19 34.98
CA LYS A 30 -17.45 23.08 35.94
C LYS A 30 -18.96 22.98 35.72
N SER A 31 -19.66 22.26 36.59
CA SER A 31 -21.11 22.33 36.71
C SER A 31 -21.47 23.70 37.29
N GLY A 32 -22.12 24.55 36.50
CA GLY A 32 -22.79 25.73 37.04
C GLY A 32 -23.78 25.32 38.14
N GLY A 33 -23.93 26.17 39.16
CA GLY A 33 -24.66 25.83 40.38
C GLY A 33 -26.12 25.48 40.15
N LYS A 34 -26.68 24.66 41.05
CA LYS A 34 -28.13 24.47 41.15
C LYS A 34 -28.75 25.75 41.72
N ALA A 35 -29.65 26.37 40.97
CA ALA A 35 -30.76 27.13 41.56
C ALA A 35 -31.99 26.20 41.62
N GLN A 36 -32.81 26.31 42.65
CA GLN A 36 -34.13 25.69 42.69
C GLN A 36 -35.15 26.58 41.97
N GLY A 37 -36.20 25.99 41.38
CA GLY A 37 -37.26 26.76 40.69
C GLY A 37 -38.21 25.88 39.85
N SER A 38 -39.38 25.61 40.42
CA SER A 38 -40.68 25.32 39.80
C SER A 38 -40.78 25.01 38.28
N GLU A 39 -41.24 23.79 37.99
CA GLU A 39 -42.40 23.42 37.14
C GLU A 39 -42.64 23.92 35.69
N ALA A 40 -43.50 23.12 35.02
CA ALA A 40 -44.34 23.42 33.84
C ALA A 40 -43.76 23.36 32.40
N ALA A 41 -44.67 22.95 31.50
CA ALA A 41 -44.60 22.94 30.03
C ALA A 41 -43.64 21.95 29.31
N GLY A 42 -44.15 21.36 28.22
CA GLY A 42 -43.45 20.38 27.37
C GLY A 42 -42.63 21.00 26.21
N PRO A 43 -41.97 20.16 25.37
CA PRO A 43 -40.87 20.61 24.50
C PRO A 43 -41.28 21.14 23.10
N PRO A 44 -40.96 22.41 22.75
CA PRO A 44 -41.09 22.92 21.38
C PRO A 44 -39.88 22.58 20.48
N LYS A 45 -40.10 22.68 19.15
CA LYS A 45 -39.28 22.02 18.11
C LYS A 45 -38.09 22.86 17.59
N LYS A 46 -36.97 22.17 17.31
CA LYS A 46 -35.94 22.43 16.27
C LYS A 46 -35.83 23.86 15.68
N LYS A 47 -34.69 24.54 15.89
CA LYS A 47 -34.12 25.50 14.90
C LYS A 47 -32.65 25.18 14.60
N ARG A 48 -32.31 25.07 13.31
CA ARG A 48 -30.94 24.91 12.79
C ARG A 48 -30.37 26.30 12.48
N LYS A 49 -29.15 26.64 12.91
CA LYS A 49 -28.39 27.77 12.33
C LYS A 49 -27.24 27.25 11.45
N ARG A 50 -27.03 27.93 10.31
CA ARG A 50 -25.95 27.64 9.35
C ARG A 50 -24.63 28.21 9.87
N ALA A 51 -23.51 27.58 9.51
CA ALA A 51 -22.20 28.24 9.56
C ALA A 51 -22.11 29.29 8.44
N GLN A 52 -21.69 30.51 8.78
CA GLN A 52 -21.39 31.56 7.80
C GLN A 52 -20.00 31.34 7.18
N LYS A 53 -19.82 31.79 5.92
CA LYS A 53 -18.51 31.91 5.27
C LYS A 53 -18.10 33.39 5.28
N LYS A 54 -16.81 33.68 5.45
CA LYS A 54 -16.27 35.02 5.16
C LYS A 54 -16.15 35.24 3.64
N PRO A 55 -16.39 36.46 3.12
CA PRO A 55 -16.21 36.80 1.71
C PRO A 55 -14.72 37.01 1.34
N ARG A 56 -14.48 37.34 0.07
CA ARG A 56 -13.16 37.61 -0.53
C ARG A 56 -13.29 38.78 -1.51
N GLU A 57 -12.80 39.95 -1.14
CA GLU A 57 -12.49 41.06 -2.04
C GLU A 57 -11.07 40.80 -2.61
N GLN A 58 -10.69 41.01 -3.88
CA GLN A 58 -11.01 42.03 -4.90
C GLN A 58 -10.47 43.42 -4.57
N ARG A 59 -9.43 43.85 -5.32
CA ARG A 59 -8.88 45.22 -5.32
C ARG A 59 -8.20 45.47 -6.66
N GLU A 60 -8.50 46.60 -7.29
CA GLU A 60 -8.05 46.98 -8.65
C GLU A 60 -8.03 48.53 -8.78
N LYS A 61 -7.40 49.16 -9.78
CA LYS A 61 -6.44 48.61 -10.77
C LYS A 61 -5.01 48.59 -10.16
N ALA A 62 -4.05 49.49 -10.35
CA ALA A 62 -3.82 50.61 -11.28
C ALA A 62 -2.31 50.99 -11.16
N VAL A 63 -1.58 51.45 -12.18
CA VAL A 63 -1.84 51.58 -13.64
C VAL A 63 -0.48 51.60 -14.37
N GLU A 64 -0.44 51.15 -15.65
CA GLU A 64 0.63 51.43 -16.66
C GLU A 64 2.11 50.99 -16.37
N SER A 65 2.98 50.75 -17.35
CA SER A 65 2.85 50.64 -18.83
C SER A 65 3.96 49.73 -19.43
N LYS A 66 4.03 49.71 -20.77
CA LYS A 66 5.14 49.26 -21.65
C LYS A 66 5.14 47.78 -22.08
N ALA A 67 4.62 47.57 -23.29
CA ALA A 67 4.79 46.36 -24.08
C ALA A 67 5.68 46.65 -25.32
N GLN A 68 6.48 45.66 -25.71
CA GLN A 68 7.05 45.41 -27.05
C GLN A 68 7.17 43.86 -27.12
N ALA A 69 6.59 43.15 -28.10
CA ALA A 69 6.89 43.16 -29.55
C ALA A 69 8.33 42.67 -29.81
N LEU A 70 8.60 41.63 -30.61
CA LEU A 70 7.79 40.79 -31.53
C LEU A 70 8.42 39.37 -31.64
N GLY A 71 7.78 38.45 -32.38
CA GLY A 71 8.46 37.24 -32.90
C GLY A 71 7.56 36.00 -32.99
N GLU A 72 7.42 35.41 -34.19
CA GLU A 72 6.47 34.33 -34.46
C GLU A 72 7.08 32.94 -34.75
N LYS A 73 6.17 31.96 -34.72
CA LYS A 73 6.31 30.51 -34.97
C LYS A 73 6.85 30.22 -36.39
N PRO A 74 7.36 28.99 -36.68
CA PRO A 74 6.47 27.86 -36.95
C PRO A 74 6.89 26.50 -36.33
N ARG A 75 6.08 25.47 -36.59
CA ARG A 75 6.25 24.07 -36.14
C ARG A 75 6.83 23.17 -37.25
N ALA A 76 7.60 22.16 -36.83
CA ALA A 76 7.65 20.81 -37.41
C ALA A 76 7.79 19.84 -36.21
N ALA A 77 7.11 18.69 -36.11
CA ALA A 77 7.32 17.45 -36.89
C ALA A 77 8.81 17.02 -36.92
N SER A 78 9.21 15.79 -36.58
CA SER A 78 8.44 14.54 -36.65
C SER A 78 8.88 13.46 -35.63
N GLN A 79 8.55 12.21 -35.93
CA GLN A 79 8.32 11.07 -35.04
C GLN A 79 9.58 10.36 -34.51
N ALA A 80 9.36 9.57 -33.47
CA ALA A 80 10.30 8.67 -32.82
C ALA A 80 11.00 7.62 -33.72
N ARG A 81 12.19 7.18 -33.30
CA ARG A 81 12.50 5.76 -33.01
C ARG A 81 13.84 5.58 -32.27
N LYS A 82 14.09 4.38 -31.75
CA LYS A 82 15.40 3.93 -31.21
C LYS A 82 16.21 3.26 -32.33
N PRO A 83 17.54 3.15 -32.18
CA PRO A 83 18.30 2.00 -32.66
C PRO A 83 18.86 1.14 -31.50
N LEU A 84 19.25 -0.09 -31.84
CA LEU A 84 20.04 -1.02 -31.03
C LEU A 84 21.35 -1.34 -31.79
N ALA A 85 22.33 -1.89 -31.07
CA ALA A 85 23.72 -2.03 -31.48
C ALA A 85 24.02 -2.71 -32.84
N ALA A 86 25.07 -2.23 -33.49
CA ALA A 86 25.95 -2.96 -34.43
C ALA A 86 27.43 -2.53 -34.16
N LYS A 87 28.41 -3.17 -34.80
CA LYS A 87 29.87 -3.05 -34.50
C LYS A 87 30.69 -2.42 -35.64
N GLN A 88 31.99 -2.22 -35.37
CA GLN A 88 33.13 -1.96 -36.28
C GLN A 88 33.27 -0.53 -36.84
N GLU A 89 34.48 -0.03 -37.15
CA GLU A 89 35.79 -0.18 -36.47
C GLU A 89 36.77 0.91 -36.98
N ARG A 90 37.64 1.46 -36.11
CA ARG A 90 38.90 2.20 -36.43
C ARG A 90 38.79 3.47 -37.33
N ALA A 91 39.68 4.47 -37.25
CA ALA A 91 40.72 4.84 -36.27
C ALA A 91 41.03 6.36 -36.41
N SER A 92 42.01 6.84 -35.62
CA SER A 92 42.68 8.15 -35.70
C SER A 92 41.87 9.39 -35.23
N GLY A 93 42.40 10.24 -34.35
CA GLY A 93 43.68 10.17 -33.62
C GLY A 93 43.96 11.44 -32.79
N SER A 94 45.13 11.49 -32.13
CA SER A 94 45.66 12.62 -31.32
C SER A 94 44.90 12.89 -29.99
N SER A 95 45.55 13.14 -28.84
CA SER A 95 46.96 12.99 -28.43
C SER A 95 47.06 13.01 -26.88
N GLY A 96 48.24 12.72 -26.32
CA GLY A 96 48.57 13.09 -24.93
C GLY A 96 48.71 11.94 -23.93
N VAL A 97 49.82 11.19 -24.02
CA VAL A 97 50.35 10.34 -22.94
C VAL A 97 51.88 10.48 -22.94
N PRO A 98 52.50 10.76 -21.79
CA PRO A 98 53.69 10.07 -21.34
C PRO A 98 53.29 9.05 -20.27
N ALA A 99 53.88 7.86 -20.31
CA ALA A 99 53.53 6.77 -19.40
C ALA A 99 54.39 6.83 -18.13
N ASP A 100 53.73 6.80 -16.98
CA ASP A 100 54.36 6.43 -15.72
C ASP A 100 53.34 5.76 -14.79
N GLY A 101 53.78 4.85 -13.93
CA GLY A 101 52.94 4.27 -12.88
C GLY A 101 52.00 3.12 -13.30
N ARG A 102 52.56 1.97 -13.72
CA ARG A 102 51.83 0.67 -13.74
C ARG A 102 51.24 0.25 -12.37
N ALA A 103 51.61 0.95 -11.31
CA ALA A 103 51.03 0.84 -9.98
C ALA A 103 49.54 1.22 -9.95
N THR A 104 49.11 2.27 -10.66
CA THR A 104 47.80 2.92 -10.41
C THR A 104 46.60 2.00 -10.66
N GLU A 105 46.67 1.06 -11.60
CA GLU A 105 45.63 0.04 -11.79
C GLU A 105 45.60 -0.95 -10.63
N SER A 106 46.77 -1.42 -10.20
CA SER A 106 46.95 -2.29 -9.02
C SER A 106 46.41 -1.62 -7.75
N ASP A 107 46.75 -0.35 -7.54
CA ASP A 107 46.28 0.47 -6.41
C ASP A 107 44.76 0.69 -6.49
N SER A 108 44.18 0.82 -7.69
CA SER A 108 42.73 0.93 -7.86
C SER A 108 42.00 -0.37 -7.50
N LEU A 109 42.59 -1.53 -7.81
CA LEU A 109 42.07 -2.85 -7.44
C LEU A 109 42.19 -3.05 -5.92
N PHE A 110 43.35 -2.74 -5.33
CA PHE A 110 43.53 -2.74 -3.87
C PHE A 110 42.56 -1.78 -3.17
N ALA A 111 42.33 -0.58 -3.69
CA ALA A 111 41.36 0.36 -3.14
C ALA A 111 39.92 -0.19 -3.24
N LEU A 112 39.56 -0.86 -4.34
CA LEU A 112 38.27 -1.54 -4.49
C LEU A 112 38.13 -2.73 -3.53
N ASP A 113 39.19 -3.49 -3.28
CA ASP A 113 39.16 -4.63 -2.35
C ASP A 113 39.17 -4.20 -0.88
N VAL A 114 39.87 -3.14 -0.50
CA VAL A 114 39.72 -2.48 0.81
C VAL A 114 38.31 -1.90 0.96
N LEU A 115 37.70 -1.37 -0.10
CA LEU A 115 36.31 -0.91 -0.07
C LEU A 115 35.32 -2.08 0.06
N ARG A 116 35.58 -3.22 -0.59
CA ARG A 116 34.82 -4.47 -0.45
C ARG A 116 34.96 -5.04 0.96
N GLN A 117 36.16 -5.05 1.55
CA GLN A 117 36.41 -5.49 2.92
C GLN A 117 35.63 -4.62 3.91
N ARG A 118 35.79 -3.28 3.85
CA ARG A 118 35.02 -2.33 4.67
C ARG A 118 33.50 -2.43 4.48
N LEU A 119 33.04 -2.78 3.28
CA LEU A 119 31.62 -3.07 3.04
C LEU A 119 31.18 -4.37 3.72
N HIS A 120 31.99 -5.43 3.69
CA HIS A 120 31.70 -6.71 4.37
C HIS A 120 31.77 -6.57 5.89
N GLU A 121 32.75 -5.84 6.44
CA GLU A 121 32.81 -5.46 7.85
C GLU A 121 31.54 -4.71 8.26
N LYS A 122 31.18 -3.64 7.56
CA LYS A 122 29.99 -2.84 7.87
C LYS A 122 28.67 -3.60 7.70
N ILE A 123 28.62 -4.58 6.80
CA ILE A 123 27.51 -5.53 6.68
C ILE A 123 27.50 -6.53 7.85
N GLN A 124 28.65 -6.94 8.37
CA GLN A 124 28.75 -7.78 9.57
C GLN A 124 28.39 -7.02 10.85
N GLU A 125 28.86 -5.77 11.03
CA GLU A 125 28.42 -4.84 12.08
C GLU A 125 26.89 -4.69 12.08
N ALA A 126 26.30 -4.41 10.91
CA ALA A 126 24.86 -4.27 10.75
C ALA A 126 24.09 -5.59 10.97
N ARG A 127 24.74 -6.76 10.80
CA ARG A 127 24.19 -8.07 11.17
C ARG A 127 24.35 -8.37 12.66
N GLY A 128 25.40 -7.88 13.32
CA GLY A 128 25.60 -7.93 14.77
C GLY A 128 24.54 -7.10 15.51
N GLN A 129 24.32 -5.86 15.07
CA GLN A 129 23.19 -5.03 15.51
C GLN A 129 21.82 -5.63 15.10
N GLY A 130 21.82 -6.50 14.08
CA GLY A 130 20.69 -7.36 13.68
C GLY A 130 20.55 -8.66 14.49
N GLY A 131 21.36 -8.85 15.54
CA GLY A 131 21.28 -9.98 16.47
C GLY A 131 22.04 -11.23 16.02
N THR A 132 23.35 -11.25 16.26
CA THR A 132 24.19 -12.47 16.27
C THR A 132 23.93 -13.37 17.48
N LYS A 133 22.67 -13.52 17.88
CA LYS A 133 22.25 -14.75 18.54
C LYS A 133 22.28 -15.83 17.46
N GLU A 134 23.25 -16.73 17.58
CA GLU A 134 23.18 -18.06 16.98
C GLU A 134 21.73 -18.54 17.05
N LEU A 135 21.12 -18.71 15.88
CA LEU A 135 19.71 -19.09 15.82
C LEU A 135 19.65 -20.52 16.34
N SER A 136 19.30 -20.67 17.63
CA SER A 136 19.17 -21.95 18.35
C SER A 136 18.77 -23.07 17.38
N PRO A 137 19.42 -24.25 17.41
CA PRO A 137 19.33 -25.22 16.31
C PRO A 137 17.89 -25.54 15.88
N ALA A 138 16.93 -25.57 16.80
CA ALA A 138 15.50 -25.70 16.51
C ALA A 138 14.90 -24.59 15.60
N ALA A 139 15.39 -23.35 15.67
CA ALA A 139 15.05 -22.23 14.79
C ALA A 139 15.69 -22.38 13.39
N LEU A 140 16.95 -22.83 13.30
CA LEU A 140 17.58 -23.19 12.02
C LEU A 140 16.87 -24.38 11.36
N GLU A 141 16.46 -25.38 12.12
CA GLU A 141 15.59 -26.47 11.64
C GLU A 141 14.25 -25.94 11.14
N LYS A 142 13.54 -25.12 11.92
CA LYS A 142 12.27 -24.51 11.49
C LYS A 142 12.46 -23.70 10.20
N ARG A 143 13.63 -23.10 9.98
CA ARG A 143 14.02 -22.43 8.71
C ARG A 143 14.32 -23.43 7.58
N ARG A 144 15.01 -24.54 7.85
CA ARG A 144 15.26 -25.65 6.90
C ARG A 144 13.94 -26.31 6.45
N ARG A 145 13.06 -26.68 7.39
CA ARG A 145 11.72 -27.25 7.12
C ARG A 145 10.86 -26.28 6.27
N ARG A 146 10.83 -24.98 6.61
CA ARG A 146 10.16 -23.93 5.78
C ARG A 146 10.76 -23.75 4.38
N LYS A 147 12.07 -23.97 4.20
CA LYS A 147 12.71 -23.97 2.87
C LYS A 147 12.26 -25.19 2.07
N GLN A 148 12.34 -26.39 2.64
CA GLN A 148 11.89 -27.65 2.02
C GLN A 148 10.39 -27.61 1.65
N GLU A 149 9.53 -27.04 2.50
CA GLU A 149 8.10 -26.87 2.21
C GLU A 149 7.87 -25.94 1.01
N ARG A 150 8.56 -24.78 0.97
CA ARG A 150 8.53 -23.86 -0.17
C ARG A 150 9.03 -24.53 -1.45
N ASP A 151 10.10 -25.31 -1.38
CA ASP A 151 10.66 -26.00 -2.54
C ASP A 151 9.78 -27.17 -3.01
N ARG A 152 9.14 -27.94 -2.10
CA ARG A 152 8.07 -28.90 -2.44
C ARG A 152 6.89 -28.21 -3.14
N LYS A 153 6.44 -27.06 -2.64
CA LYS A 153 5.35 -26.26 -3.24
C LYS A 153 5.75 -25.65 -4.60
N LYS A 154 7.02 -25.27 -4.76
CA LYS A 154 7.61 -24.80 -6.02
C LYS A 154 7.75 -25.93 -7.05
N ARG A 155 8.12 -27.15 -6.63
CA ARG A 155 8.10 -28.37 -7.45
C ARG A 155 6.68 -28.68 -7.92
N LYS A 156 5.70 -28.84 -7.03
CA LYS A 156 4.29 -29.07 -7.42
C LYS A 156 3.74 -28.00 -8.36
N ARG A 157 4.07 -26.72 -8.17
CA ARG A 157 3.66 -25.64 -9.09
C ARG A 157 4.40 -25.66 -10.44
N ARG A 158 5.62 -26.22 -10.51
CA ARG A 158 6.31 -26.47 -11.79
C ARG A 158 5.72 -27.69 -12.50
N GLU A 159 5.45 -28.76 -11.77
CA GLU A 159 4.82 -29.98 -12.27
C GLU A 159 3.42 -29.72 -12.84
N LEU A 160 2.56 -29.01 -12.11
CA LEU A 160 1.23 -28.61 -12.62
C LEU A 160 1.34 -27.76 -13.89
N ARG A 161 2.33 -26.86 -13.97
CA ARG A 161 2.61 -26.07 -15.18
C ARG A 161 3.24 -26.87 -16.32
N ALA A 162 3.91 -27.97 -16.02
CA ALA A 162 4.43 -28.90 -17.02
C ALA A 162 3.29 -29.76 -17.58
N LYS A 163 2.38 -30.24 -16.72
CA LYS A 163 1.14 -30.94 -17.11
C LYS A 163 0.19 -30.03 -17.89
N GLU A 164 0.00 -28.78 -17.47
CA GLU A 164 -0.73 -27.72 -18.21
C GLU A 164 -0.13 -27.48 -19.60
N LYS A 165 1.22 -27.42 -19.71
CA LYS A 165 1.92 -27.29 -20.99
C LYS A 165 1.84 -28.54 -21.86
N ALA A 166 1.94 -29.73 -21.27
CA ALA A 166 1.85 -31.00 -21.98
C ALA A 166 0.43 -31.21 -22.53
N ALA A 167 -0.61 -31.01 -21.73
CA ALA A 167 -2.00 -31.04 -22.18
C ALA A 167 -2.29 -29.97 -23.25
N LYS A 168 -1.61 -28.81 -23.22
CA LYS A 168 -1.71 -27.79 -24.28
C LYS A 168 -0.85 -28.09 -25.53
N ALA A 169 0.07 -29.04 -25.46
CA ALA A 169 0.85 -29.52 -26.60
C ALA A 169 0.29 -30.83 -27.20
N ALA A 170 -0.53 -31.56 -26.43
CA ALA A 170 -1.08 -32.86 -26.78
C ALA A 170 -2.59 -32.78 -27.06
N GLY A 171 -2.95 -32.07 -28.14
CA GLY A 171 -4.28 -32.16 -28.72
C GLY A 171 -4.57 -31.13 -29.82
N PRO A 172 -5.53 -31.41 -30.72
CA PRO A 172 -6.30 -32.65 -30.83
C PRO A 172 -5.70 -33.63 -31.87
N VAL A 173 -6.02 -34.91 -31.72
CA VAL A 173 -6.10 -35.90 -32.81
C VAL A 173 -7.48 -36.57 -32.67
N GLU A 174 -8.09 -36.94 -33.78
CA GLU A 174 -9.53 -37.26 -33.86
C GLU A 174 -9.91 -38.63 -33.29
N ALA A 175 -11.22 -38.86 -33.19
CA ALA A 175 -11.82 -40.10 -32.74
C ALA A 175 -11.87 -41.17 -33.85
N ALA A 176 -12.04 -42.42 -33.43
CA ALA A 176 -12.56 -43.51 -34.25
C ALA A 176 -13.74 -44.17 -33.49
N GLU A 177 -14.70 -44.73 -34.22
CA GLU A 177 -16.03 -45.13 -33.74
C GLU A 177 -16.21 -46.67 -33.55
N PRO A 178 -17.38 -47.21 -33.12
CA PRO A 178 -17.40 -48.33 -32.15
C PRO A 178 -18.15 -49.63 -32.59
N ALA A 179 -18.32 -50.53 -31.60
CA ALA A 179 -19.27 -51.66 -31.51
C ALA A 179 -18.94 -52.93 -32.34
N PRO A 180 -19.54 -54.11 -32.04
CA PRO A 180 -20.52 -54.45 -30.98
C PRO A 180 -19.81 -55.18 -29.78
N GLU A 181 -20.31 -56.11 -28.94
CA GLU A 181 -21.53 -56.96 -28.83
C GLU A 181 -22.00 -57.10 -27.34
N ALA A 182 -22.91 -58.05 -27.07
CA ALA A 182 -23.51 -58.44 -25.77
C ALA A 182 -23.90 -59.95 -25.83
N PRO A 183 -24.45 -60.62 -24.78
CA PRO A 183 -24.86 -60.17 -23.45
C PRO A 183 -24.34 -61.05 -22.28
N GLY A 184 -24.79 -60.76 -21.04
CA GLY A 184 -24.57 -61.64 -19.88
C GLY A 184 -25.34 -61.21 -18.63
N GLN A 185 -26.08 -62.15 -18.03
CA GLN A 185 -26.71 -62.04 -16.70
C GLN A 185 -25.63 -62.36 -15.62
N GLU A 186 -25.79 -62.20 -14.30
CA GLU A 186 -26.97 -61.92 -13.47
C GLU A 186 -26.54 -61.35 -12.08
N ALA A 187 -27.32 -61.63 -11.04
CA ALA A 187 -27.00 -61.53 -9.60
C ALA A 187 -26.89 -60.12 -8.98
N GLN A 188 -27.88 -59.81 -8.15
CA GLN A 188 -27.83 -58.71 -7.18
C GLN A 188 -26.80 -59.02 -6.09
N GLY A 189 -25.58 -58.50 -6.24
CA GLY A 189 -24.56 -58.52 -5.19
C GLY A 189 -24.99 -57.70 -3.97
N GLN A 190 -25.72 -58.33 -3.03
CA GLN A 190 -26.00 -57.73 -1.72
C GLN A 190 -24.67 -57.35 -1.05
N ALA A 191 -24.59 -56.14 -0.49
CA ALA A 191 -23.38 -55.65 0.17
C ALA A 191 -23.14 -56.33 1.53
N GLY A 192 -22.79 -57.62 1.48
CA GLY A 192 -22.55 -58.46 2.64
C GLY A 192 -21.37 -57.95 3.45
N LEU A 193 -21.64 -57.52 4.69
CA LEU A 193 -20.59 -57.19 5.66
C LEU A 193 -19.94 -58.49 6.18
N LEU A 194 -19.03 -59.07 5.40
CA LEU A 194 -18.15 -60.11 5.90
C LEU A 194 -17.29 -59.53 7.03
N PHE A 195 -17.31 -60.18 8.18
CA PHE A 195 -16.76 -59.72 9.47
C PHE A 195 -15.27 -59.32 9.44
N ASN A 196 -14.53 -59.71 8.40
CA ASN A 196 -13.10 -59.41 8.23
C ASN A 196 -12.77 -58.51 7.01
N LYS A 197 -13.77 -58.04 6.24
CA LYS A 197 -13.54 -57.18 5.07
C LYS A 197 -14.69 -56.20 4.82
N VAL A 198 -14.55 -54.98 5.34
CA VAL A 198 -15.42 -53.86 4.99
C VAL A 198 -14.96 -53.27 3.65
N GLU A 199 -15.58 -53.72 2.56
CA GLU A 199 -15.41 -53.08 1.25
C GLU A 199 -16.29 -51.84 1.18
N VAL A 200 -15.68 -50.67 1.46
CA VAL A 200 -16.34 -49.38 1.28
C VAL A 200 -16.48 -49.14 -0.23
N GLY A 201 -17.68 -49.34 -0.76
CA GLY A 201 -18.02 -49.09 -2.16
C GLY A 201 -17.60 -47.68 -2.62
N GLY A 202 -17.20 -47.58 -3.88
CA GLY A 202 -16.25 -46.58 -4.42
C GLY A 202 -16.58 -45.08 -4.35
N GLU A 203 -17.55 -44.62 -3.57
CA GLU A 203 -17.67 -43.18 -3.22
C GLU A 203 -16.61 -42.79 -2.18
N GLU A 204 -15.45 -42.31 -2.66
CA GLU A 204 -14.46 -41.60 -1.83
C GLU A 204 -15.21 -40.49 -1.04
N PRO A 205 -15.28 -40.56 0.30
CA PRO A 205 -16.36 -39.93 1.05
C PRO A 205 -16.17 -38.41 1.14
N ALA A 206 -16.68 -37.72 0.11
CA ALA A 206 -16.51 -36.30 -0.20
C ALA A 206 -16.29 -35.45 1.06
N GLY A 207 -15.05 -34.99 1.22
CA GLY A 207 -14.52 -34.56 2.52
C GLY A 207 -15.43 -33.55 3.22
N LYS A 208 -15.47 -33.54 4.56
CA LYS A 208 -16.49 -32.87 5.41
C LYS A 208 -16.90 -31.43 5.03
N ALA A 209 -16.10 -30.70 4.26
CA ALA A 209 -16.44 -29.41 3.64
C ALA A 209 -17.28 -29.49 2.34
N GLN A 210 -17.09 -30.49 1.48
CA GLN A 210 -17.91 -30.81 0.31
C GLN A 210 -19.33 -31.20 0.74
N ARG A 211 -19.49 -32.23 1.59
CA ARG A 211 -20.78 -32.60 2.21
C ARG A 211 -21.51 -31.41 2.87
N ARG A 212 -20.80 -30.43 3.42
CA ARG A 212 -21.39 -29.16 3.93
C ARG A 212 -21.78 -28.17 2.84
N LYS A 213 -21.09 -28.12 1.69
CA LYS A 213 -21.50 -27.33 0.51
C LYS A 213 -22.73 -27.95 -0.15
N GLU A 214 -22.74 -29.26 -0.40
CA GLU A 214 -23.87 -29.98 -0.97
C GLU A 214 -25.13 -29.81 -0.13
N LYS A 215 -25.05 -30.02 1.20
CA LYS A 215 -26.18 -29.75 2.11
C LYS A 215 -26.65 -28.29 2.03
N ARG A 216 -25.75 -27.32 1.86
CA ARG A 216 -26.13 -25.89 1.67
C ARG A 216 -26.70 -25.60 0.28
N GLN A 217 -26.32 -26.33 -0.77
CA GLN A 217 -26.93 -26.23 -2.10
C GLN A 217 -28.32 -26.87 -2.13
N LYS A 218 -28.50 -28.03 -1.50
CA LYS A 218 -29.82 -28.67 -1.34
C LYS A 218 -30.79 -27.78 -0.54
N LEU A 219 -30.32 -27.12 0.52
CA LEU A 219 -31.17 -26.27 1.38
C LEU A 219 -31.33 -24.80 0.91
N LYS A 220 -30.37 -24.23 0.17
CA LYS A 220 -30.34 -22.78 -0.16
C LYS A 220 -30.06 -22.49 -1.65
N GLY A 221 -30.11 -23.53 -2.49
CA GLY A 221 -29.87 -23.45 -3.92
C GLY A 221 -28.45 -23.03 -4.30
N ASN A 222 -28.27 -22.70 -5.58
CA ASN A 222 -27.01 -22.20 -6.15
C ASN A 222 -26.85 -20.67 -6.01
N LEU A 223 -27.49 -20.04 -5.02
CA LEU A 223 -27.45 -18.59 -4.76
C LEU A 223 -26.33 -18.25 -3.76
N PRO A 224 -25.12 -17.83 -4.19
CA PRO A 224 -24.05 -17.49 -3.26
C PRO A 224 -24.42 -16.24 -2.42
N PRO A 225 -24.18 -16.23 -1.10
CA PRO A 225 -24.51 -15.08 -0.26
C PRO A 225 -23.61 -13.87 -0.58
N LEU A 226 -24.22 -12.69 -0.73
CA LEU A 226 -23.54 -11.43 -1.11
C LEU A 226 -22.67 -10.91 0.04
N THR A 227 -21.43 -11.39 0.12
CA THR A 227 -20.63 -11.36 1.36
C THR A 227 -19.21 -10.81 1.18
N GLY A 228 -18.58 -10.45 2.30
CA GLY A 228 -17.19 -9.97 2.32
C GLY A 228 -17.07 -8.45 2.09
N LYS A 229 -15.86 -8.01 1.70
CA LYS A 229 -15.46 -6.59 1.70
C LYS A 229 -15.22 -6.04 0.28
N ASN A 230 -15.52 -6.80 -0.79
CA ASN A 230 -15.19 -6.45 -2.17
C ASN A 230 -16.35 -5.70 -2.86
N TYR A 231 -16.63 -4.48 -2.40
CA TYR A 231 -17.82 -3.70 -2.81
C TYR A 231 -17.98 -3.43 -4.33
N ARG A 232 -16.95 -3.62 -5.18
CA ARG A 232 -17.12 -3.57 -6.65
C ARG A 232 -17.77 -4.87 -7.15
N GLN A 233 -17.14 -6.01 -6.88
CA GLN A 233 -17.68 -7.35 -7.15
C GLN A 233 -19.03 -7.62 -6.47
N LEU A 234 -19.34 -6.93 -5.37
CA LEU A 234 -20.67 -7.03 -4.74
C LEU A 234 -21.73 -6.23 -5.49
N LEU A 235 -21.42 -5.06 -6.06
CA LEU A 235 -22.35 -4.32 -6.93
C LEU A 235 -22.55 -5.06 -8.26
N GLU A 236 -21.46 -5.48 -8.90
CA GLU A 236 -21.44 -6.29 -10.12
C GLU A 236 -22.36 -7.53 -10.02
N ARG A 237 -22.30 -8.25 -8.90
CA ARG A 237 -23.16 -9.42 -8.61
C ARG A 237 -24.58 -9.09 -8.15
N LEU A 238 -24.87 -7.83 -7.86
CA LEU A 238 -26.20 -7.32 -7.47
C LEU A 238 -26.94 -6.86 -8.73
N GLN A 239 -26.26 -6.08 -9.56
CA GLN A 239 -26.70 -5.66 -10.89
C GLN A 239 -26.98 -6.89 -11.78
N ALA A 240 -26.03 -7.82 -11.88
CA ALA A 240 -26.22 -9.10 -12.58
C ALA A 240 -27.23 -10.08 -11.90
N ARG A 241 -27.93 -9.65 -10.85
CA ARG A 241 -29.14 -10.31 -10.33
C ARG A 241 -30.41 -9.52 -10.67
N GLN A 242 -30.36 -8.18 -10.59
CA GLN A 242 -31.43 -7.30 -11.05
C GLN A 242 -31.69 -7.51 -12.54
N GLU A 243 -30.66 -7.43 -13.38
CA GLU A 243 -30.70 -7.69 -14.83
C GLU A 243 -31.36 -9.05 -15.17
N ARG A 244 -31.11 -10.09 -14.37
CA ARG A 244 -31.70 -11.44 -14.56
C ARG A 244 -33.14 -11.54 -14.11
N LEU A 245 -33.53 -10.76 -13.10
CA LEU A 245 -34.92 -10.67 -12.66
C LEU A 245 -35.72 -9.78 -13.61
N GLU A 246 -35.12 -8.73 -14.15
CA GLU A 246 -35.73 -7.82 -15.12
C GLU A 246 -35.96 -8.53 -16.47
N ALA A 247 -34.95 -9.19 -17.04
CA ALA A 247 -35.13 -10.03 -18.23
C ALA A 247 -36.16 -11.16 -18.03
N LEU A 248 -36.25 -11.74 -16.82
CA LEU A 248 -37.28 -12.74 -16.51
C LEU A 248 -38.65 -12.13 -16.22
N ARG A 249 -38.77 -10.85 -15.82
CA ARG A 249 -40.05 -10.13 -15.71
C ARG A 249 -40.61 -9.77 -17.08
N GLU A 250 -39.73 -9.45 -18.03
CA GLU A 250 -40.06 -9.17 -19.43
C GLU A 250 -40.56 -10.42 -20.16
N GLN A 251 -40.05 -11.60 -19.80
CA GLN A 251 -40.49 -12.89 -20.33
C GLN A 251 -41.68 -13.50 -19.55
N ASP A 252 -41.53 -13.65 -18.23
CA ASP A 252 -42.40 -14.47 -17.38
C ASP A 252 -42.53 -13.87 -15.97
N ALA A 253 -43.44 -12.91 -15.80
CA ALA A 253 -43.69 -12.24 -14.52
C ALA A 253 -43.99 -13.22 -13.36
N GLY A 254 -44.59 -14.40 -13.65
CA GLY A 254 -44.80 -15.47 -12.68
C GLY A 254 -43.50 -16.13 -12.21
N GLN A 255 -42.62 -16.51 -13.14
CA GLN A 255 -41.32 -17.10 -12.82
C GLN A 255 -40.42 -16.11 -12.07
N ALA A 256 -40.44 -14.84 -12.46
CA ALA A 256 -39.71 -13.78 -11.77
C ALA A 256 -40.12 -13.65 -10.29
N ARG A 257 -41.43 -13.55 -10.00
CA ARG A 257 -41.95 -13.50 -8.61
C ARG A 257 -41.52 -14.73 -7.79
N ALA A 258 -41.47 -15.91 -8.42
CA ALA A 258 -40.99 -17.13 -7.77
C ALA A 258 -39.47 -17.09 -7.48
N LEU A 259 -38.64 -16.54 -8.38
CA LEU A 259 -37.21 -16.33 -8.14
C LEU A 259 -36.95 -15.25 -7.08
N GLU A 260 -37.70 -14.15 -7.09
CA GLU A 260 -37.63 -13.10 -6.07
C GLU A 260 -37.93 -13.66 -4.68
N SER A 261 -39.01 -14.45 -4.56
CA SER A 261 -39.36 -15.16 -3.32
C SER A 261 -38.25 -16.10 -2.87
N LYS A 262 -37.70 -16.94 -3.77
CA LYS A 262 -36.56 -17.82 -3.47
C LYS A 262 -35.32 -17.03 -3.02
N MET A 263 -35.05 -15.85 -3.60
CA MET A 263 -33.96 -14.96 -3.20
C MET A 263 -34.17 -14.29 -1.85
N GLN A 264 -35.40 -13.91 -1.50
CA GLN A 264 -35.76 -13.38 -0.19
C GLN A 264 -35.59 -14.45 0.90
N TRP A 265 -36.17 -15.65 0.70
CA TRP A 265 -36.07 -16.75 1.66
C TRP A 265 -34.62 -17.25 1.85
N THR A 266 -33.85 -17.42 0.77
CA THR A 266 -32.43 -17.81 0.89
C THR A 266 -31.60 -16.72 1.59
N THR A 267 -31.93 -15.44 1.38
CA THR A 267 -31.29 -14.33 2.10
C THR A 267 -31.65 -14.34 3.59
N ALA A 268 -32.90 -14.61 3.97
CA ALA A 268 -33.29 -14.81 5.37
C ALA A 268 -32.55 -16.00 6.01
N LEU A 269 -32.51 -17.15 5.32
CA LEU A 269 -31.77 -18.34 5.75
C LEU A 269 -30.25 -18.09 5.89
N TYR A 270 -29.66 -17.17 5.11
CA TYR A 270 -28.27 -16.77 5.30
C TYR A 270 -28.09 -15.80 6.47
N ARG A 271 -29.01 -14.85 6.69
CA ARG A 271 -29.00 -13.97 7.87
C ARG A 271 -29.12 -14.78 9.17
N ALA A 272 -29.95 -15.82 9.18
CA ALA A 272 -30.06 -16.79 10.29
C ALA A 272 -28.81 -17.67 10.50
N GLU A 273 -28.07 -18.02 9.43
CA GLU A 273 -26.74 -18.67 9.50
C GLU A 273 -25.64 -17.72 10.05
N GLY A 274 -26.00 -16.50 10.51
CA GLY A 274 -25.06 -15.46 10.93
C GLY A 274 -24.28 -14.82 9.78
N VAL A 275 -24.61 -15.15 8.53
CA VAL A 275 -23.91 -14.67 7.34
C VAL A 275 -24.33 -13.24 7.05
N ARG A 276 -23.37 -12.31 7.16
CA ARG A 276 -23.58 -10.87 6.91
C ARG A 276 -23.70 -10.56 5.41
N VAL A 277 -24.88 -10.86 4.86
CA VAL A 277 -25.30 -10.49 3.50
C VAL A 277 -25.34 -8.95 3.34
N ARG A 278 -25.16 -8.45 2.10
CA ARG A 278 -24.97 -7.03 1.79
C ARG A 278 -25.59 -6.70 0.43
N ASP A 279 -26.91 -6.62 0.44
CA ASP A 279 -27.74 -6.57 -0.76
C ASP A 279 -28.17 -5.13 -1.14
N ASP A 280 -27.67 -4.11 -0.40
CA ASP A 280 -28.00 -2.70 -0.60
C ASP A 280 -26.99 -1.98 -1.51
N GLU A 281 -27.33 -1.72 -2.77
CA GLU A 281 -26.49 -0.94 -3.70
C GLU A 281 -26.03 0.39 -3.10
N ARG A 282 -26.97 1.17 -2.54
CA ARG A 282 -26.71 2.52 -2.00
C ARG A 282 -25.65 2.47 -0.89
N LEU A 283 -25.65 1.42 -0.07
CA LEU A 283 -24.64 1.22 0.98
C LEU A 283 -23.32 0.69 0.43
N LEU A 284 -23.33 -0.18 -0.58
CA LEU A 284 -22.12 -0.65 -1.27
C LEU A 284 -21.39 0.49 -2.00
N GLN A 285 -22.11 1.32 -2.76
CA GLN A 285 -21.60 2.53 -3.39
C GLN A 285 -21.05 3.52 -2.34
N ALA A 286 -21.79 3.76 -1.24
CA ALA A 286 -21.31 4.58 -0.14
C ALA A 286 -20.03 3.99 0.49
N ALA A 287 -19.91 2.67 0.58
CA ALA A 287 -18.73 1.99 1.11
C ALA A 287 -17.52 2.05 0.15
N LEU A 288 -17.73 2.09 -1.17
CA LEU A 288 -16.70 2.46 -2.16
C LEU A 288 -16.25 3.91 -1.99
N LYS A 289 -17.19 4.87 -2.01
CA LYS A 289 -16.92 6.30 -1.81
C LYS A 289 -16.18 6.56 -0.48
N ARG A 290 -16.49 5.80 0.60
CA ARG A 290 -15.74 5.79 1.88
C ARG A 290 -14.36 5.13 1.81
N LYS A 291 -14.14 4.11 0.97
CA LYS A 291 -12.80 3.52 0.72
C LYS A 291 -11.91 4.48 -0.08
N GLU A 292 -12.45 5.11 -1.11
CA GLU A 292 -11.74 6.03 -2.01
C GLU A 292 -11.36 7.32 -1.29
N LYS A 293 -12.25 7.92 -0.48
CA LYS A 293 -11.90 9.02 0.44
C LYS A 293 -10.73 8.66 1.37
N ARG A 294 -10.68 7.43 1.90
CA ARG A 294 -9.55 6.91 2.73
C ARG A 294 -8.31 6.50 1.93
N ARG A 295 -8.37 6.39 0.60
CA ARG A 295 -7.20 6.29 -0.28
C ARG A 295 -6.66 7.69 -0.54
N ALA A 296 -7.49 8.62 -1.01
CA ALA A 296 -7.12 10.02 -1.25
C ALA A 296 -6.54 10.72 -0.01
N GLN A 297 -7.09 10.47 1.19
CA GLN A 297 -6.50 10.99 2.44
C GLN A 297 -5.10 10.43 2.75
N ARG A 298 -4.83 9.16 2.43
CA ARG A 298 -3.50 8.56 2.61
C ARG A 298 -2.52 9.07 1.56
N GLN A 299 -2.96 9.18 0.32
CA GLN A 299 -2.22 9.78 -0.78
C GLN A 299 -1.77 11.20 -0.44
N ARG A 300 -2.71 12.09 -0.08
CA ARG A 300 -2.42 13.46 0.38
C ARG A 300 -1.50 13.54 1.60
N ARG A 301 -1.56 12.57 2.51
CA ARG A 301 -0.64 12.47 3.66
C ARG A 301 0.77 12.03 3.24
N TRP A 302 0.90 11.23 2.18
CA TRP A 302 2.19 10.83 1.61
C TRP A 302 2.80 11.98 0.78
N GLU A 303 2.01 12.60 -0.10
CA GLU A 303 2.41 13.77 -0.89
C GLU A 303 2.91 14.93 -0.02
N LYS A 304 2.21 15.21 1.10
CA LYS A 304 2.69 16.21 2.08
C LYS A 304 4.01 15.83 2.76
N ARG A 305 4.29 14.53 2.95
CA ARG A 305 5.56 14.06 3.54
C ARG A 305 6.70 14.16 2.54
N THR A 306 6.50 13.74 1.29
CA THR A 306 7.53 13.85 0.25
C THR A 306 7.83 15.31 -0.08
N ALA A 307 6.81 16.14 -0.25
CA ALA A 307 6.97 17.58 -0.44
C ALA A 307 7.76 18.23 0.72
N HIS A 308 7.41 17.93 1.97
CA HIS A 308 8.12 18.48 3.14
C HIS A 308 9.59 18.03 3.27
N VAL A 309 9.93 16.83 2.78
CA VAL A 309 11.33 16.36 2.71
C VAL A 309 12.11 17.12 1.62
N VAL A 310 11.51 17.29 0.43
CA VAL A 310 12.11 18.08 -0.67
C VAL A 310 12.28 19.55 -0.26
N GLU A 311 11.26 20.14 0.35
CA GLU A 311 11.29 21.51 0.89
C GLU A 311 12.41 21.68 1.94
N LYS A 312 12.54 20.75 2.89
CA LYS A 312 13.64 20.76 3.88
C LYS A 312 15.03 20.64 3.23
N MET A 313 15.15 19.90 2.13
CA MET A 313 16.39 19.80 1.37
C MET A 313 16.68 21.12 0.62
N GLN A 314 15.68 21.71 -0.04
CA GLN A 314 15.78 22.98 -0.76
C GLN A 314 16.16 24.12 0.19
N ARG A 315 15.41 24.33 1.28
CA ARG A 315 15.72 25.33 2.33
C ARG A 315 17.16 25.21 2.85
N ARG A 316 17.69 23.98 3.02
CA ARG A 316 19.09 23.74 3.43
C ARG A 316 20.10 24.14 2.35
N GLN A 317 19.82 23.83 1.08
CA GLN A 317 20.68 24.25 -0.05
C GLN A 317 20.63 25.77 -0.25
N GLU A 318 19.44 26.39 -0.16
CA GLU A 318 19.23 27.83 -0.24
C GLU A 318 19.97 28.58 0.87
N HIS A 319 19.86 28.14 2.12
CA HIS A 319 20.63 28.70 3.23
C HIS A 319 22.14 28.61 2.99
N ARG A 320 22.64 27.47 2.46
CA ARG A 320 24.06 27.34 2.06
C ARG A 320 24.43 28.31 0.93
N ARG A 321 23.58 28.47 -0.09
CA ARG A 321 23.77 29.41 -1.21
C ARG A 321 23.76 30.87 -0.74
N GLN A 322 22.83 31.25 0.14
CA GLN A 322 22.74 32.59 0.74
C GLN A 322 23.97 32.89 1.60
N ASN A 323 24.41 31.96 2.44
CA ASN A 323 25.61 32.16 3.27
C ASN A 323 26.90 32.23 2.43
N LEU A 324 26.97 31.51 1.31
CA LEU A 324 28.07 31.67 0.34
C LEU A 324 28.01 33.03 -0.39
N ARG A 325 26.82 33.51 -0.75
CA ARG A 325 26.64 34.87 -1.32
C ARG A 325 27.06 35.94 -0.31
N ARG A 326 26.58 35.89 0.93
CA ARG A 326 26.98 36.79 2.04
C ARG A 326 28.50 36.76 2.29
N LYS A 327 29.13 35.58 2.29
CA LYS A 327 30.60 35.44 2.41
C LYS A 327 31.37 35.98 1.19
N LYS A 328 30.76 36.07 0.00
CA LYS A 328 31.36 36.75 -1.17
C LYS A 328 31.19 38.27 -1.06
N ALA A 329 30.00 38.75 -0.71
CA ALA A 329 29.70 40.18 -0.51
C ALA A 329 30.62 40.79 0.57
N ALA A 330 30.66 40.19 1.76
CA ALA A 330 31.55 40.61 2.86
C ALA A 330 33.06 40.53 2.54
N LYS A 331 33.47 39.74 1.54
CA LYS A 331 34.85 39.74 1.03
C LYS A 331 35.11 40.87 0.02
N ALA A 332 34.09 41.33 -0.70
CA ALA A 332 34.16 42.51 -1.57
C ALA A 332 34.11 43.79 -0.73
N GLU A 333 33.15 43.91 0.19
CA GLU A 333 33.01 45.01 1.16
C GLU A 333 34.34 45.24 1.91
N ARG A 334 34.92 44.21 2.51
CA ARG A 334 36.25 44.28 3.18
C ARG A 334 37.43 44.63 2.25
N ARG A 335 37.28 44.53 0.92
CA ARG A 335 38.28 45.04 -0.05
C ARG A 335 38.05 46.52 -0.33
N LEU A 336 36.80 46.95 -0.49
CA LEU A 336 36.42 48.36 -0.67
C LEU A 336 36.76 49.19 0.59
N GLU A 337 36.43 48.70 1.79
CA GLU A 337 36.84 49.29 3.07
C GLU A 337 38.36 49.46 3.18
N LYS A 338 39.13 48.45 2.75
CA LYS A 338 40.61 48.50 2.75
C LYS A 338 41.18 49.43 1.67
N ALA A 339 40.43 49.73 0.61
CA ALA A 339 40.79 50.76 -0.37
C ALA A 339 40.55 52.16 0.22
N ARG A 340 39.35 52.42 0.77
CA ARG A 340 39.00 53.68 1.45
C ARG A 340 39.97 53.99 2.60
N LYS A 341 40.27 53.01 3.47
CA LYS A 341 41.27 53.15 4.56
C LYS A 341 42.73 53.36 4.07
N LYS A 342 42.99 53.25 2.77
CA LYS A 342 44.27 53.58 2.11
C LYS A 342 44.18 54.84 1.25
N GLY A 343 43.16 55.68 1.45
CA GLY A 343 42.96 56.92 0.69
C GLY A 343 42.55 56.73 -0.78
N ARG A 344 42.23 55.50 -1.21
CA ARG A 344 41.80 55.26 -2.59
C ARG A 344 40.32 55.57 -2.74
N VAL A 345 40.02 56.59 -3.55
CA VAL A 345 38.67 56.90 -4.02
C VAL A 345 38.14 55.72 -4.85
N LEU A 346 36.87 55.38 -4.66
CA LEU A 346 36.16 54.34 -5.43
C LEU A 346 35.10 55.00 -6.34
N PRO A 347 34.70 54.36 -7.46
CA PRO A 347 33.62 54.88 -8.32
C PRO A 347 32.33 55.17 -7.53
N GLN A 348 31.95 54.29 -6.61
CA GLN A 348 30.81 54.46 -5.70
C GLN A 348 30.91 55.69 -4.78
N ASP A 349 32.11 56.21 -4.53
CA ASP A 349 32.32 57.42 -3.73
C ASP A 349 32.24 58.69 -4.60
N LEU A 350 32.55 58.58 -5.91
CA LEU A 350 32.32 59.65 -6.91
C LEU A 350 30.83 59.76 -7.28
N GLU A 351 30.17 58.63 -7.55
CA GLU A 351 28.71 58.52 -7.73
C GLU A 351 27.96 59.16 -6.55
N ARG A 352 28.41 58.89 -5.32
CA ARG A 352 27.81 59.44 -4.09
C ARG A 352 28.13 60.92 -3.84
N ALA A 353 29.19 61.44 -4.46
CA ALA A 353 29.53 62.86 -4.44
C ALA A 353 28.84 63.67 -5.56
N GLY A 354 28.15 63.01 -6.51
CA GLY A 354 27.60 63.67 -7.69
C GLY A 354 28.66 64.08 -8.73
N LEU A 355 29.80 63.38 -8.75
CA LEU A 355 30.97 63.67 -9.58
C LEU A 355 31.26 62.56 -10.62
N ALA A 356 30.23 61.80 -11.00
CA ALA A 356 30.30 60.67 -11.96
C ALA A 356 28.99 60.57 -12.76
#